data_AF-A0A4Q0ZEE0-F1
#
_entry.id   AF-A0A4Q0ZEE0-F1
#
_cell.length_a   1.000
_cell.length_b   1.000
_cell.length_c   1.000
_cell.angle_alpha   90.00
_cell.angle_beta   90.00
_cell.angle_gamma   90.00
#
_symmetry.space_group_name_H-M   'P 1'
#
loop_
_entity.id
_entity.type
_entity.pdbx_description
1 polymer ?
#
loop_
_entity_poly.entity_id
_entity_poly.type
_entity_poly.pdbx_seq_one_letter_code
_entity_poly.pdbx_strand_id
1 'polypeptide(L)'
;MKKILLLILLVFSFSYSNSLGLTNTDLIILKKIKTLTDDTMMKYTLMAIAIKESSVGKKQINSVSNDYGLFQSNIKSVIRRQKVEDNPQNREYFARKLLTDVGFATANAIVEIDYWREIHKENWVRIWASYNTGWRFSSNTGVLYASSIFDIIKKLKFEYDL
;
A
#
# COMPACT_ATOMS: atom_id res chain seq x y z
N MET A 1 57.15 -5.64 24.37
CA MET A 1 56.05 -4.79 24.89
C MET A 1 55.37 -4.11 23.72
N LYS A 2 54.10 -4.44 23.45
CA LYS A 2 53.08 -3.61 22.77
C LYS A 2 51.80 -4.45 22.68
N LYS A 3 50.95 -4.34 23.69
CA LYS A 3 49.57 -4.82 23.61
C LYS A 3 48.80 -3.74 22.86
N ILE A 4 48.46 -3.97 21.60
CA ILE A 4 47.54 -3.11 20.86
C ILE A 4 46.14 -3.53 21.31
N LEU A 5 45.55 -2.73 22.19
CA LEU A 5 44.17 -2.87 22.61
C LEU A 5 43.30 -2.20 21.53
N LEU A 6 42.67 -2.99 20.67
CA LEU A 6 41.73 -2.48 19.67
C LEU A 6 40.39 -2.20 20.38
N LEU A 7 40.10 -0.93 20.65
CA LEU A 7 38.84 -0.51 21.23
C LEU A 7 37.78 -0.45 20.12
N ILE A 8 36.90 -1.46 20.07
CA ILE A 8 35.74 -1.48 19.16
C ILE A 8 34.68 -0.55 19.77
N LEU A 9 34.54 0.65 19.20
CA LEU A 9 33.43 1.56 19.46
C LEU A 9 32.16 1.01 18.79
N LEU A 10 31.40 0.20 19.53
CA LEU A 10 30.02 -0.14 19.20
C LEU A 10 29.14 1.08 19.46
N VAL A 11 29.02 1.96 18.46
CA VAL A 11 27.94 2.96 18.42
C VAL A 11 26.66 2.20 18.10
N PHE A 12 26.03 1.64 19.13
CA PHE A 12 24.66 1.15 19.04
C PHE A 12 23.76 2.35 18.75
N SER A 13 23.49 2.59 17.47
CA SER A 13 22.38 3.44 17.07
C SER A 13 21.12 2.70 17.51
N PHE A 14 20.54 3.12 18.65
CA PHE A 14 19.18 2.75 19.03
C PHE A 14 18.24 3.39 18.02
N SER A 15 18.16 2.81 16.82
CA SER A 15 17.07 3.08 15.89
C SER A 15 15.81 2.60 16.59
N TYR A 16 14.96 3.54 17.02
CA TYR A 16 13.59 3.23 17.43
C TYR A 16 12.88 2.61 16.23
N SER A 17 13.04 1.30 16.08
CA SER A 17 12.33 0.52 15.09
C SER A 17 10.90 0.38 15.57
N ASN A 18 10.00 1.25 15.11
CA ASN A 18 8.58 1.01 15.27
C ASN A 18 8.17 -0.22 14.43
N SER A 19 7.09 -0.90 14.81
CA SER A 19 6.77 -2.24 14.28
C SER A 19 6.44 -2.28 12.78
N LEU A 20 6.22 -1.13 12.15
CA LEU A 20 6.01 -0.92 10.71
C LEU A 20 7.15 -0.15 10.02
N GLY A 21 8.18 0.30 10.74
CA GLY A 21 9.30 1.07 10.18
C GLY A 21 8.91 2.44 9.59
N LEU A 22 7.85 3.07 10.09
CA LEU A 22 7.32 4.36 9.63
C LEU A 22 8.14 5.55 10.14
N THR A 23 8.42 6.50 9.26
CA THR A 23 9.02 7.80 9.57
C THR A 23 7.92 8.83 9.90
N ASN A 24 8.30 9.99 10.44
CA ASN A 24 7.36 11.10 10.66
C ASN A 24 6.67 11.55 9.36
N THR A 25 7.40 11.54 8.24
CA THR A 25 6.84 11.84 6.91
C THR A 25 5.78 10.81 6.52
N ASP A 26 6.04 9.52 6.77
CA ASP A 26 5.07 8.46 6.50
C ASP A 26 3.79 8.66 7.32
N LEU A 27 3.91 9.01 8.61
CA LEU A 27 2.76 9.30 9.47
C LEU A 27 1.93 10.49 8.98
N ILE A 28 2.58 11.55 8.46
CA ILE A 28 1.88 12.68 7.86
C ILE A 28 1.09 12.23 6.62
N ILE A 29 1.70 11.42 5.76
CA ILE A 29 1.03 10.89 4.56
C ILE A 29 -0.14 10.00 4.95
N LEU A 30 0.03 9.07 5.92
CA LEU A 30 -1.03 8.20 6.40
C LEU A 30 -2.19 8.99 7.01
N LYS A 31 -1.91 10.04 7.80
CA LYS A 31 -2.95 10.96 8.31
C LYS A 31 -3.72 11.64 7.18
N LYS A 32 -3.06 12.05 6.10
CA LYS A 32 -3.74 12.58 4.90
C LYS A 32 -4.60 11.53 4.20
N ILE A 33 -4.14 10.28 4.11
CA ILE A 33 -4.94 9.17 3.55
C ILE A 33 -6.19 8.92 4.40
N LYS A 34 -6.03 8.92 5.74
CA LYS A 34 -7.12 8.72 6.70
C LYS A 34 -8.26 9.73 6.50
N THR A 35 -7.97 10.96 6.10
CA THR A 35 -8.97 12.02 5.88
C THR A 35 -9.67 11.94 4.53
N LEU A 36 -9.31 11.01 3.64
CA LEU A 36 -9.93 10.90 2.30
C LEU A 36 -11.31 10.23 2.32
N THR A 37 -11.71 9.63 3.44
CA THR A 37 -13.00 8.96 3.59
C THR A 37 -13.43 8.88 5.04
N ASP A 38 -14.75 9.00 5.25
CA ASP A 38 -15.35 8.84 6.57
C ASP A 38 -15.58 7.36 6.94
N ASP A 39 -15.62 6.46 5.96
CA ASP A 39 -15.75 5.02 6.20
C ASP A 39 -14.55 4.48 6.98
N THR A 40 -14.83 3.96 8.19
CA THR A 40 -13.82 3.45 9.11
C THR A 40 -13.00 2.32 8.52
N MET A 41 -13.61 1.34 7.87
CA MET A 41 -12.85 0.22 7.33
C MET A 41 -12.06 0.63 6.08
N MET A 42 -12.61 1.50 5.24
CA MET A 42 -11.92 2.02 4.06
C MET A 42 -10.69 2.85 4.45
N LYS A 43 -10.78 3.76 5.43
CA LYS A 43 -9.64 4.62 5.80
C LYS A 43 -8.44 3.80 6.30
N TYR A 44 -8.69 2.78 7.11
CA TYR A 44 -7.64 1.86 7.57
C TYR A 44 -7.14 0.94 6.44
N THR A 45 -8.02 0.48 5.56
CA THR A 45 -7.64 -0.33 4.39
C THR A 45 -6.70 0.45 3.47
N LEU A 46 -7.02 1.70 3.13
CA LEU A 46 -6.17 2.55 2.29
C LEU A 46 -4.80 2.79 2.92
N MET A 47 -4.74 3.12 4.22
CA MET A 47 -3.47 3.29 4.93
C MET A 47 -2.65 1.99 4.91
N ALA A 48 -3.27 0.85 5.18
CA ALA A 48 -2.59 -0.44 5.20
C ALA A 48 -2.07 -0.85 3.82
N ILE A 49 -2.87 -0.65 2.76
CA ILE A 49 -2.46 -0.89 1.37
C ILE A 49 -1.29 0.03 1.01
N ALA A 50 -1.33 1.33 1.33
CA ALA A 50 -0.22 2.24 1.04
C ALA A 50 1.10 1.79 1.68
N ILE A 51 1.06 1.28 2.91
CA ILE A 51 2.22 0.69 3.59
C ILE A 51 2.68 -0.59 2.87
N LYS A 52 1.74 -1.52 2.64
CA LYS A 52 2.03 -2.85 2.09
C LYS A 52 2.58 -2.80 0.67
N GLU A 53 2.00 -1.95 -0.16
CA GLU A 53 2.21 -1.92 -1.60
C GLU A 53 3.43 -1.09 -1.99
N SER A 54 3.59 0.10 -1.38
CA SER A 54 4.62 1.04 -1.82
C SER A 54 5.54 1.54 -0.71
N SER A 55 5.42 1.00 0.50
CA SER A 55 6.10 1.53 1.69
C SER A 55 5.83 3.04 1.84
N VAL A 56 4.55 3.42 1.71
CA VAL A 56 4.06 4.81 1.76
C VAL A 56 4.70 5.68 0.66
N GLY A 57 4.80 5.15 -0.56
CA GLY A 57 5.28 5.88 -1.73
C GLY A 57 6.79 5.83 -1.99
N LYS A 58 7.55 5.02 -1.25
CA LYS A 58 9.00 4.84 -1.49
C LYS A 58 9.29 3.88 -2.65
N LYS A 59 8.38 2.93 -2.91
CA LYS A 59 8.48 1.91 -3.96
C LYS A 59 7.22 1.96 -4.83
N GLN A 60 7.17 2.91 -5.75
CA GLN A 60 5.94 3.19 -6.52
C GLN A 60 5.86 2.54 -7.89
N ILE A 61 6.91 1.87 -8.35
CA ILE A 61 6.95 1.27 -9.68
C ILE A 61 7.25 -0.22 -9.54
N ASN A 62 6.32 -1.05 -10.02
CA ASN A 62 6.55 -2.46 -10.25
C ASN A 62 6.40 -2.76 -11.74
N SER A 63 7.53 -2.82 -12.44
CA SER A 63 7.55 -3.07 -13.90
C SER A 63 7.25 -4.51 -14.29
N VAL A 64 7.31 -5.46 -13.35
CA VAL A 64 7.00 -6.88 -13.64
C VAL A 64 5.49 -7.06 -13.80
N SER A 65 4.70 -6.51 -12.88
CA SER A 65 3.24 -6.59 -12.91
C SER A 65 2.57 -5.38 -13.58
N ASN A 66 3.31 -4.30 -13.83
CA ASN A 66 2.82 -3.01 -14.33
C ASN A 66 1.86 -2.32 -13.34
N ASP A 67 2.28 -2.28 -12.08
CA ASP A 67 1.56 -1.61 -11.00
C ASP A 67 2.29 -0.31 -10.62
N TYR A 68 1.50 0.75 -10.37
CA TYR A 68 2.04 2.10 -10.19
C TYR A 68 1.40 2.86 -9.03
N GLY A 69 2.19 3.76 -8.45
CA GLY A 69 1.74 4.74 -7.47
C GLY A 69 1.63 4.19 -6.05
N LEU A 70 1.04 5.01 -5.18
CA LEU A 70 0.93 4.77 -3.74
C LEU A 70 0.23 3.46 -3.38
N PHE A 71 -0.76 3.05 -4.17
CA PHE A 71 -1.58 1.86 -3.94
C PHE A 71 -1.31 0.73 -4.95
N GLN A 72 -0.25 0.84 -5.76
CA GLN A 72 0.13 -0.14 -6.78
C GLN A 72 -1.05 -0.56 -7.68
N SER A 73 -1.71 0.42 -8.28
CA SER A 73 -2.83 0.15 -9.21
C SER A 73 -2.30 -0.42 -10.53
N ASN A 74 -2.87 -1.55 -10.96
CA ASN A 74 -2.50 -2.16 -12.23
C ASN A 74 -2.94 -1.31 -13.43
N ILE A 75 -2.01 -1.04 -14.34
CA ILE A 75 -2.27 -0.13 -15.47
C ILE A 75 -3.42 -0.61 -16.36
N LYS A 76 -3.60 -1.93 -16.56
CA LYS A 76 -4.70 -2.46 -17.37
C LYS A 76 -6.06 -2.17 -16.75
N SER A 77 -6.17 -2.30 -15.41
CA SER A 77 -7.40 -1.98 -14.69
C SER A 77 -7.68 -0.47 -14.73
N VAL A 78 -6.65 0.37 -14.60
CA VAL A 78 -6.82 1.82 -14.70
C VAL A 78 -7.30 2.21 -16.10
N ILE A 79 -6.63 1.76 -17.16
CA ILE A 79 -7.03 2.01 -18.56
C ILE A 79 -8.49 1.63 -18.80
N ARG A 80 -8.90 0.43 -18.35
CA ARG A 80 -10.29 -0.04 -18.48
C ARG A 80 -11.29 0.89 -17.79
N ARG A 81 -10.97 1.40 -16.60
CA ARG A 81 -11.85 2.36 -15.88
C ARG A 81 -11.93 3.71 -16.57
N GLN A 82 -10.84 4.15 -17.21
CA GLN A 82 -10.82 5.42 -17.96
C GLN A 82 -11.53 5.32 -19.31
N LYS A 83 -11.91 4.10 -19.76
CA LYS A 83 -12.62 3.84 -21.01
C LYS A 83 -11.88 4.40 -22.23
N VAL A 84 -10.55 4.30 -22.22
CA VAL A 84 -9.68 4.65 -23.34
C VAL A 84 -9.09 3.40 -23.97
N GLU A 85 -8.56 3.54 -25.17
CA GLU A 85 -7.81 2.46 -25.83
C GLU A 85 -6.57 2.07 -25.02
N ASP A 86 -6.33 0.76 -24.92
CA ASP A 86 -5.16 0.20 -24.26
C ASP A 86 -3.93 0.21 -25.19
N ASN A 87 -3.32 1.39 -25.33
CA ASN A 87 -2.11 1.63 -26.14
C ASN A 87 -0.94 2.17 -25.28
N PRO A 88 0.32 2.10 -25.77
CA PRO A 88 1.50 2.52 -25.00
C PRO A 88 1.43 3.96 -24.48
N GLN A 89 0.91 4.89 -25.27
CA GLN A 89 0.80 6.31 -24.92
C GLN A 89 -0.14 6.52 -23.72
N ASN A 90 -1.32 5.88 -23.75
CA ASN A 90 -2.26 5.95 -22.64
C ASN A 90 -1.71 5.26 -21.39
N ARG A 91 -1.06 4.09 -21.54
CA ARG A 91 -0.42 3.40 -20.41
C ARG A 91 0.64 4.27 -19.75
N GLU A 92 1.50 4.91 -20.52
CA GLU A 92 2.53 5.82 -19.99
C GLU A 92 1.89 7.03 -19.30
N TYR A 93 0.89 7.67 -19.93
CA TYR A 93 0.18 8.80 -19.36
C TYR A 93 -0.44 8.46 -17.99
N PHE A 94 -1.18 7.35 -17.89
CA PHE A 94 -1.86 6.97 -16.66
C PHE A 94 -0.89 6.39 -15.62
N ALA A 95 0.17 5.70 -16.02
CA ALA A 95 1.23 5.29 -15.09
C ALA A 95 1.87 6.53 -14.44
N ARG A 96 2.25 7.55 -15.23
CA ARG A 96 2.76 8.81 -14.70
C ARG A 96 1.74 9.50 -13.81
N LYS A 97 0.46 9.53 -14.20
CA LYS A 97 -0.61 10.12 -13.39
C LYS A 97 -0.76 9.43 -12.03
N LEU A 98 -0.68 8.10 -11.96
CA LEU A 98 -0.69 7.35 -10.70
C LEU A 98 0.52 7.67 -9.79
N LEU A 99 1.66 8.05 -10.38
CA LEU A 99 2.87 8.43 -9.64
C LEU A 99 2.78 9.88 -9.10
N THR A 100 2.22 10.80 -9.88
CA THR A 100 2.28 12.24 -9.58
C THR A 100 1.01 12.83 -8.98
N ASP A 101 -0.14 12.18 -9.15
CA ASP A 101 -1.43 12.65 -8.68
C ASP A 101 -2.01 11.66 -7.65
N VAL A 102 -1.81 11.99 -6.36
CA VAL A 102 -2.29 11.18 -5.24
C VAL A 102 -3.81 11.06 -5.24
N GLY A 103 -4.54 12.10 -5.65
CA GLY A 103 -6.00 12.06 -5.74
C GLY A 103 -6.46 11.03 -6.77
N PHE A 104 -5.82 11.03 -7.95
CA PHE A 104 -6.07 10.05 -8.99
C PHE A 104 -5.71 8.61 -8.55
N ALA A 105 -4.58 8.43 -7.87
CA ALA A 105 -4.18 7.13 -7.33
C ALA A 105 -5.17 6.62 -6.28
N THR A 106 -5.59 7.47 -5.34
CA THR A 106 -6.59 7.11 -4.31
C THR A 106 -7.93 6.76 -4.95
N ALA A 107 -8.43 7.57 -5.89
CA ALA A 107 -9.70 7.30 -6.55
C ALA A 107 -9.70 5.92 -7.25
N ASN A 108 -8.60 5.56 -7.90
CA ASN A 108 -8.46 4.24 -8.52
C ASN A 108 -8.40 3.08 -7.50
N ALA A 109 -7.76 3.30 -6.35
CA ALA A 109 -7.73 2.30 -5.28
C ALA A 109 -9.12 2.10 -4.66
N ILE A 110 -9.83 3.20 -4.36
CA ILE A 110 -11.21 3.15 -3.82
C ILE A 110 -12.13 2.40 -4.79
N VAL A 111 -12.11 2.71 -6.09
CA VAL A 111 -12.94 2.02 -7.08
C VAL A 111 -12.63 0.52 -7.15
N GLU A 112 -11.37 0.11 -7.01
CA GLU A 112 -11.02 -1.32 -6.95
C GLU A 112 -11.54 -2.00 -5.67
N ILE A 113 -11.36 -1.35 -4.52
CA ILE A 113 -11.81 -1.88 -3.24
C ILE A 113 -13.34 -1.98 -3.22
N ASP A 114 -14.05 -0.96 -3.69
CA ASP A 114 -15.52 -0.95 -3.76
C ASP A 114 -16.06 -2.02 -4.72
N TYR A 115 -15.40 -2.23 -5.87
CA TYR A 115 -15.73 -3.36 -6.75
C TYR A 115 -15.63 -4.70 -6.00
N TRP A 116 -14.55 -4.93 -5.26
CA TRP A 116 -14.41 -6.17 -4.49
C TRP A 116 -15.35 -6.24 -3.29
N ARG A 117 -15.72 -5.11 -2.68
CA ARG A 117 -16.74 -5.03 -1.61
C ARG A 117 -18.09 -5.49 -2.11
N GLU A 118 -18.47 -5.06 -3.30
CA GLU A 118 -19.70 -5.50 -3.97
C GLU A 118 -19.68 -7.02 -4.22
N ILE A 119 -18.61 -7.52 -4.83
CA ILE A 119 -18.45 -8.96 -5.15
C ILE A 119 -18.46 -9.84 -3.90
N HIS A 120 -17.76 -9.42 -2.85
CA HIS A 120 -17.57 -10.22 -1.63
C HIS A 120 -18.50 -9.87 -0.48
N LYS A 121 -19.46 -8.96 -0.71
CA LYS A 121 -20.51 -8.57 0.25
C LYS A 121 -19.94 -8.19 1.61
N GLU A 122 -19.02 -7.22 1.61
CA GLU A 122 -18.34 -6.70 2.82
C GLU A 122 -17.48 -7.73 3.58
N ASN A 123 -17.16 -8.89 2.98
CA ASN A 123 -16.18 -9.81 3.55
C ASN A 123 -14.76 -9.26 3.36
N TRP A 124 -14.30 -8.45 4.31
CA TRP A 124 -13.03 -7.71 4.24
C TRP A 124 -11.80 -8.58 4.00
N VAL A 125 -11.77 -9.81 4.54
CA VAL A 125 -10.67 -10.74 4.29
C VAL A 125 -10.59 -11.12 2.81
N ARG A 126 -11.74 -11.40 2.18
CA ARG A 126 -11.79 -11.71 0.73
C ARG A 126 -11.54 -10.47 -0.12
N ILE A 127 -12.02 -9.30 0.31
CA ILE A 127 -11.77 -8.02 -0.37
C ILE A 127 -10.27 -7.74 -0.44
N TRP A 128 -9.56 -7.79 0.68
CA TRP A 128 -8.11 -7.56 0.71
C TRP A 128 -7.36 -8.61 -0.10
N ALA A 129 -7.74 -9.89 -0.01
CA ALA A 129 -7.14 -10.95 -0.80
C ALA A 129 -7.34 -10.71 -2.31
N SER A 130 -8.53 -10.29 -2.73
CA SER A 130 -8.85 -9.98 -4.12
C SER A 130 -8.20 -8.71 -4.63
N TYR A 131 -7.96 -7.71 -3.78
CA TYR A 131 -7.21 -6.52 -4.19
C TYR A 131 -5.84 -6.88 -4.78
N ASN A 132 -5.14 -7.84 -4.15
CA ASN A 132 -3.84 -8.32 -4.61
C ASN A 132 -3.91 -9.43 -5.67
N THR A 133 -4.84 -10.38 -5.54
CA THR A 133 -4.84 -11.62 -6.36
C THR A 133 -6.04 -11.78 -7.29
N GLY A 134 -6.90 -10.75 -7.37
CA GLY A 134 -8.14 -10.77 -8.11
C GLY A 134 -9.04 -11.93 -7.67
N TRP A 135 -9.53 -12.71 -8.64
CA TRP A 135 -10.40 -13.86 -8.41
C TRP A 135 -9.73 -15.02 -7.66
N ARG A 136 -8.40 -15.02 -7.51
CA ARG A 136 -7.66 -16.06 -6.76
C ARG A 136 -7.56 -15.75 -5.26
N PHE A 137 -8.58 -15.13 -4.68
CA PHE A 137 -8.61 -14.69 -3.28
C PHE A 137 -8.40 -15.81 -2.25
N SER A 138 -8.77 -17.04 -2.59
CA SER A 138 -8.57 -18.22 -1.74
C SER A 138 -7.18 -18.85 -1.88
N SER A 139 -6.32 -18.32 -2.76
CA SER A 139 -4.94 -18.77 -2.86
C SER A 139 -4.14 -18.44 -1.60
N ASN A 140 -3.08 -19.21 -1.33
CA ASN A 140 -2.18 -18.93 -0.21
C ASN A 140 -1.66 -17.48 -0.26
N THR A 141 -1.32 -16.98 -1.44
CA THR A 141 -0.88 -15.58 -1.62
C THR A 141 -1.96 -14.57 -1.25
N GLY A 142 -3.21 -14.80 -1.66
CA GLY A 142 -4.34 -13.93 -1.32
C GLY A 142 -4.61 -13.90 0.19
N VAL A 143 -4.65 -15.08 0.81
CA VAL A 143 -4.87 -15.22 2.25
C VAL A 143 -3.75 -14.57 3.06
N LEU A 144 -2.48 -14.83 2.72
CA LEU A 144 -1.34 -14.20 3.39
C LEU A 144 -1.33 -12.68 3.22
N TYR A 145 -1.74 -12.18 2.06
CA TYR A 145 -1.89 -10.75 1.82
C TYR A 145 -2.97 -10.15 2.73
N ALA A 146 -4.16 -10.75 2.79
CA ALA A 146 -5.24 -10.29 3.65
C ALA A 146 -4.85 -10.29 5.14
N SER A 147 -4.17 -11.33 5.61
CA SER A 147 -3.62 -11.38 6.97
C SER A 147 -2.62 -10.24 7.22
N SER A 148 -1.74 -9.96 6.27
CA SER A 148 -0.78 -8.84 6.37
C SER A 148 -1.50 -7.49 6.45
N ILE A 149 -2.57 -7.27 5.68
CA ILE A 149 -3.37 -6.05 5.77
C ILE A 149 -4.02 -5.93 7.15
N PHE A 150 -4.65 -7.01 7.64
CA PHE A 150 -5.26 -7.02 8.96
C PHE A 150 -4.26 -6.69 10.08
N ASP A 151 -3.05 -7.25 10.02
CA ASP A 151 -2.00 -6.98 11.00
C ASP A 151 -1.51 -5.53 10.96
N ILE A 152 -1.35 -4.96 9.75
CA ILE A 152 -1.02 -3.54 9.60
C ILE A 152 -2.13 -2.66 10.19
N ILE A 153 -3.41 -2.97 9.93
CA ILE A 153 -4.55 -2.22 10.49
C ILE A 153 -4.55 -2.27 12.02
N LYS A 154 -4.32 -3.44 12.63
CA LYS A 154 -4.22 -3.56 14.09
C LYS A 154 -3.10 -2.68 14.64
N LYS A 155 -1.92 -2.72 14.03
CA LYS A 155 -0.78 -1.88 14.43
C LYS A 155 -1.13 -0.39 14.32
N LEU A 156 -1.67 0.05 13.19
CA LEU A 156 -2.10 1.44 12.98
C LEU A 156 -3.03 1.94 14.10
N LYS A 157 -4.01 1.12 14.48
CA LYS A 157 -4.97 1.45 15.55
C LYS A 157 -4.34 1.49 16.94
N PHE A 158 -3.61 0.44 17.31
CA PHE A 158 -3.23 0.23 18.72
C PHE A 158 -1.84 0.73 19.07
N GLU A 159 -0.93 0.83 18.10
CA GLU A 159 0.45 1.26 18.32
C GLU A 159 0.71 2.71 17.87
N TYR A 160 -0.01 3.19 16.85
CA TYR A 160 0.22 4.52 16.26
C TYR A 160 -0.91 5.52 16.56
N ASP A 161 -2.01 5.07 17.18
CA ASP A 161 -3.21 5.87 17.44
C ASP A 161 -3.71 6.60 16.17
N LEU A 162 -3.58 5.91 15.03
CA LEU A 162 -4.08 6.34 13.73
C LEU A 162 -5.45 5.74 13.46
#